data_AF-A0A6C2UDY5-F1
#
_entry.id   AF-A0A6C2UDY5-F1
#
_cell.length_a   1.000
_cell.length_b   1.000
_cell.length_c   1.000
_cell.angle_alpha   90.00
_cell.angle_beta   90.00
_cell.angle_gamma   90.00
#
_symmetry.space_group_name_H-M   'P 1'
#
loop_
_entity.id
_entity.type
_entity.pdbx_description
1 polymer ?
#
loop_
_entity_poly.entity_id
_entity_poly.type
_entity_poly.pdbx_seq_one_letter_code
_entity_poly.pdbx_strand_id
1 'polypeptide(L)'
;MKKTQTLLTLLIAVMLTGAAMGDTGYWNGASGTDVNWMTTNNWINGLRPTSADNANFRARTGGAENARGELTNAVTIVNLLTGGNGALSTQGIPALTLKPGSELTLTGIAHIGYSLIQDKVEAIGELNIEAGTHTIANTLNIGNAAGTSTNDATGTLTIGNATLNVNNTTKIGTAGASAPASSTGTLLINQGATVNMTAGGAHTLYVGDYGTGNLTMNGGTLNFIGETKQTFAGYRAGSTGTIEFNSGSINGAHSITIGKTGTGNLVVNGGMLSFDPLKTLLVATDAGSTGTVEVVDGVLNLGKEPTFGAGEGIVDVQGGFLMISDGAWRKAAIEAQINAGQITATGGGSSVADDAAYTALYTAGTGSTNLTEFITLKWGITSSEPRTNAVWAVDSTLPPDPTDPYDAWMAPHTNTLSEAEQAKDADPDDDDMDNLLEYALGGNPTTNDAAAIQPTSSLVGNELEYLYNRRTNHVALGISYYLELTPSLVNTAFTNDVSAYTEIGASDPTGEFETVTNRVGTAADSAKFITLTIEN
;
A
#
# COMPACT_ATOMS: atom_id res chain seq x y z
N MET A 1 -32.36 72.80 49.29
CA MET A 1 -32.00 72.05 48.08
C MET A 1 -31.40 70.70 48.47
N LYS A 2 -32.19 69.63 48.47
CA LYS A 2 -31.70 68.26 48.64
C LYS A 2 -31.49 67.67 47.24
N LYS A 3 -30.25 67.32 46.89
CA LYS A 3 -29.94 66.60 45.65
C LYS A 3 -30.17 65.11 45.89
N THR A 4 -31.13 64.54 45.19
CA THR A 4 -31.37 63.09 45.13
C THR A 4 -30.35 62.49 44.16
N GLN A 5 -29.39 61.71 44.66
CA GLN A 5 -28.53 60.88 43.82
C GLN A 5 -29.28 59.59 43.52
N THR A 6 -29.69 59.42 42.27
CA THR A 6 -30.23 58.17 41.75
C THR A 6 -29.05 57.21 41.54
N LEU A 7 -28.90 56.23 42.43
CA LEU A 7 -27.91 55.16 42.32
C LEU A 7 -28.45 54.14 41.30
N LEU A 8 -27.94 54.20 40.07
CA LEU A 8 -28.25 53.23 39.03
C LEU A 8 -27.36 51.99 39.24
N THR A 9 -27.88 50.97 39.90
CA THR A 9 -27.21 49.68 40.06
C THR A 9 -27.30 48.89 38.75
N LEU A 10 -26.27 48.99 37.91
CA LEU A 10 -26.13 48.19 36.70
C LEU A 10 -25.67 46.77 37.09
N LEU A 11 -26.62 45.84 37.20
CA LEU A 11 -26.36 44.42 37.41
C LEU A 11 -25.91 43.80 36.08
N ILE A 12 -24.59 43.81 35.81
CA ILE A 12 -24.01 43.05 34.70
C ILE A 12 -24.00 41.58 35.13
N ALA A 13 -25.01 40.82 34.69
CA ALA A 13 -24.97 39.37 34.72
C ALA A 13 -23.97 38.90 33.65
N VAL A 14 -22.70 38.76 34.04
CA VAL A 14 -21.72 38.00 33.26
C VAL A 14 -22.18 36.54 33.31
N MET A 15 -23.01 36.13 32.34
CA MET A 15 -23.21 34.72 32.05
C MET A 15 -21.89 34.18 31.50
N LEU A 16 -21.00 33.75 32.39
CA LEU A 16 -19.96 32.78 32.04
C LEU A 16 -20.67 31.49 31.67
N THR A 17 -21.13 31.41 30.43
CA THR A 17 -21.37 30.14 29.74
C THR A 17 -20.01 29.54 29.40
N GLY A 18 -19.24 29.20 30.43
CA GLY A 18 -18.13 28.30 30.26
C GLY A 18 -18.75 26.99 29.80
N ALA A 19 -18.57 26.64 28.53
CA ALA A 19 -18.86 25.29 28.07
C ALA A 19 -18.12 24.36 29.04
N ALA A 20 -18.88 23.55 29.79
CA ALA A 20 -18.27 22.52 30.62
C ALA A 20 -17.37 21.72 29.68
N MET A 21 -16.07 21.67 29.99
CA MET A 21 -15.17 20.79 29.25
C MET A 21 -15.73 19.39 29.42
N GLY A 22 -16.04 18.71 28.31
CA GLY A 22 -16.67 17.40 28.39
C GLY A 22 -15.81 16.42 29.16
N ASP A 23 -16.47 15.43 29.72
CA ASP A 23 -15.82 14.43 30.54
C ASP A 23 -14.87 13.59 29.67
N THR A 24 -13.92 12.93 30.33
CA THR A 24 -12.95 12.06 29.68
C THR A 24 -13.35 10.61 29.94
N GLY A 25 -13.93 9.97 28.92
CA GLY A 25 -14.28 8.55 28.97
C GLY A 25 -13.04 7.68 28.75
N TYR A 26 -12.86 6.69 29.63
CA TYR A 26 -11.79 5.71 29.53
C TYR A 26 -12.37 4.35 29.22
N TRP A 27 -11.88 3.71 28.17
CA TRP A 27 -12.21 2.34 27.83
C TRP A 27 -11.56 1.39 28.83
N ASN A 28 -12.35 0.54 29.47
CA ASN A 28 -11.86 -0.49 30.38
C ASN A 28 -12.00 -1.91 29.82
N GLY A 29 -12.76 -2.10 28.72
CA GLY A 29 -12.94 -3.39 28.05
C GLY A 29 -13.30 -4.54 28.99
N ALA A 30 -14.09 -4.27 30.04
CA ALA A 30 -14.15 -5.00 31.32
C ALA A 30 -14.50 -6.51 31.29
N SER A 31 -14.49 -7.18 30.14
CA SER A 31 -14.70 -8.63 30.05
C SER A 31 -13.85 -9.35 29.00
N GLY A 32 -13.00 -8.65 28.23
CA GLY A 32 -12.24 -9.25 27.13
C GLY A 32 -13.09 -9.91 26.02
N THR A 33 -14.43 -9.86 26.13
CA THR A 33 -15.38 -10.52 25.22
C THR A 33 -16.32 -9.52 24.58
N ASP A 34 -16.73 -8.46 25.30
CA ASP A 34 -17.47 -7.35 24.71
C ASP A 34 -16.53 -6.26 24.22
N VAL A 35 -16.43 -6.15 22.89
CA VAL A 35 -15.66 -5.12 22.18
C VAL A 35 -16.54 -3.96 21.72
N ASN A 36 -17.86 -4.01 21.89
CA ASN A 36 -18.78 -3.03 21.32
C ASN A 36 -18.66 -1.66 22.02
N TRP A 37 -18.29 -0.62 21.25
CA TRP A 37 -18.19 0.77 21.70
C TRP A 37 -19.42 1.24 22.47
N MET A 38 -20.60 0.76 22.06
CA MET A 38 -21.88 1.24 22.54
C MET A 38 -22.28 0.67 23.91
N THR A 39 -21.62 -0.40 24.39
CA THR A 39 -21.88 -0.96 25.71
C THR A 39 -21.30 -0.05 26.80
N THR A 40 -22.16 0.56 27.62
CA THR A 40 -21.75 1.47 28.70
C THR A 40 -20.79 0.84 29.70
N ASN A 41 -20.92 -0.46 29.98
CA ASN A 41 -20.06 -1.21 30.89
C ASN A 41 -18.58 -1.30 30.42
N ASN A 42 -18.32 -1.07 29.12
CA ASN A 42 -16.97 -1.01 28.58
C ASN A 42 -16.25 0.32 28.84
N TRP A 43 -16.96 1.29 29.45
CA TRP A 43 -16.43 2.58 29.85
C TRP A 43 -16.34 2.67 31.38
N ILE A 44 -15.23 3.24 31.88
CA ILE A 44 -15.07 3.50 33.32
C ILE A 44 -16.26 4.33 33.81
N ASN A 45 -16.85 3.92 34.93
CA ASN A 45 -18.05 4.49 35.54
C ASN A 45 -19.34 4.33 34.73
N GLY A 46 -19.36 3.52 33.66
CA GLY A 46 -20.57 3.30 32.86
C GLY A 46 -20.95 4.49 31.96
N LEU A 47 -20.04 5.46 31.78
CA LEU A 47 -20.30 6.69 31.05
C LEU A 47 -19.66 6.63 29.66
N ARG A 48 -20.49 6.38 28.64
CA ARG A 48 -20.08 6.42 27.24
C ARG A 48 -19.77 7.86 26.81
N PRO A 49 -18.66 8.12 26.08
CA PRO A 49 -18.38 9.42 25.51
C PRO A 49 -19.52 9.94 24.63
N THR A 50 -19.80 11.24 24.76
CA THR A 50 -20.70 12.04 23.94
C THR A 50 -19.93 13.04 23.09
N SER A 51 -20.61 13.88 22.32
CA SER A 51 -19.99 14.84 21.40
C SER A 51 -19.11 15.90 22.06
N ALA A 52 -19.22 16.10 23.37
CA ALA A 52 -18.37 17.01 24.13
C ALA A 52 -17.14 16.31 24.74
N ASP A 53 -17.13 14.98 24.74
CA ASP A 53 -16.22 14.17 25.55
C ASP A 53 -14.99 13.70 24.75
N ASN A 54 -13.97 13.29 25.48
CA ASN A 54 -12.81 12.59 24.92
C ASN A 54 -12.98 11.08 25.10
N ALA A 55 -12.60 10.30 24.09
CA ALA A 55 -12.49 8.84 24.21
C ALA A 55 -11.03 8.41 24.37
N ASN A 56 -10.75 7.61 25.40
CA ASN A 56 -9.41 7.15 25.73
C ASN A 56 -9.34 5.62 25.78
N PHE A 57 -8.64 5.03 24.82
CA PHE A 57 -8.25 3.61 24.81
C PHE A 57 -6.89 3.48 25.49
N ARG A 58 -6.90 3.60 26.81
CA ARG A 58 -5.70 3.62 27.66
C ARG A 58 -5.94 2.79 28.90
N ALA A 59 -4.97 1.99 29.32
CA ALA A 59 -5.15 1.09 30.45
C ALA A 59 -4.97 1.85 31.79
N ARG A 60 -6.08 2.16 32.48
CA ARG A 60 -6.03 2.93 33.74
C ARG A 60 -6.00 2.07 35.00
N THR A 61 -6.68 0.91 35.01
CA THR A 61 -6.83 0.04 36.19
C THR A 61 -7.10 -1.42 35.78
N GLY A 62 -6.42 -2.38 36.41
CA GLY A 62 -6.65 -3.82 36.19
C GLY A 62 -6.09 -4.33 34.87
N GLY A 63 -5.96 -5.66 34.71
CA GLY A 63 -5.38 -6.34 33.55
C GLY A 63 -6.19 -6.17 32.27
N ALA A 64 -6.27 -4.93 31.78
CA ALA A 64 -6.82 -4.56 30.48
C ALA A 64 -5.86 -4.99 29.37
N GLU A 65 -5.52 -6.28 29.39
CA GLU A 65 -4.79 -6.95 28.33
C GLU A 65 -5.64 -6.85 27.06
N ASN A 66 -5.23 -5.96 26.17
CA ASN A 66 -5.86 -5.71 24.87
C ASN A 66 -7.24 -5.02 24.96
N ALA A 67 -7.26 -3.77 25.40
CA ALA A 67 -8.39 -2.87 25.22
C ALA A 67 -8.79 -2.76 23.74
N ARG A 68 -9.65 -3.66 23.26
CA ARG A 68 -10.16 -3.71 21.88
C ARG A 68 -11.57 -3.14 21.84
N GLY A 69 -11.75 -2.05 21.12
CA GLY A 69 -13.07 -1.48 20.81
C GLY A 69 -13.45 -1.71 19.36
N GLU A 70 -14.73 -1.88 19.11
CA GLU A 70 -15.35 -1.94 17.80
C GLU A 70 -16.48 -0.90 17.74
N LEU A 71 -16.41 -0.02 16.76
CA LEU A 71 -17.47 0.93 16.46
C LEU A 71 -18.31 0.40 15.29
N THR A 72 -19.61 0.23 15.51
CA THR A 72 -20.58 -0.23 14.49
C THR A 72 -21.67 0.81 14.20
N ASN A 73 -21.61 1.99 14.84
CA ASN A 73 -22.59 3.07 14.72
C ASN A 73 -21.90 4.42 14.50
N ALA A 74 -22.69 5.45 14.19
CA ALA A 74 -22.21 6.82 14.14
C ALA A 74 -21.90 7.34 15.55
N VAL A 75 -20.69 7.86 15.75
CA VAL A 75 -20.23 8.50 16.99
C VAL A 75 -19.51 9.80 16.68
N THR A 76 -19.89 10.85 17.42
CA THR A 76 -19.16 12.11 17.45
C THR A 76 -18.57 12.30 18.84
N ILE A 77 -17.29 12.66 18.90
CA ILE A 77 -16.54 12.97 20.13
C ILE A 77 -15.55 14.10 19.84
N VAL A 78 -14.90 14.65 20.87
CA VAL A 78 -13.90 15.70 20.68
C VAL A 78 -12.57 15.09 20.27
N ASN A 79 -11.92 14.35 21.16
CA ASN A 79 -10.62 13.75 20.90
C ASN A 79 -10.69 12.23 21.02
N LEU A 80 -9.87 11.55 20.22
CA LEU A 80 -9.58 10.12 20.36
C LEU A 80 -8.11 9.95 20.76
N LEU A 81 -7.87 9.25 21.85
CA LEU A 81 -6.52 8.92 22.31
C LEU A 81 -6.42 7.39 22.48
N THR A 82 -5.51 6.76 21.76
CA THR A 82 -5.18 5.34 21.92
C THR A 82 -3.71 5.19 22.36
N GLY A 83 -3.46 4.26 23.27
CA GLY A 83 -2.13 3.89 23.76
C GLY A 83 -1.77 4.45 25.14
N GLY A 84 -0.58 4.10 25.60
CA GLY A 84 -0.05 4.47 26.92
C GLY A 84 -0.66 3.68 28.06
N ASN A 85 0.18 3.27 29.01
CA ASN A 85 -0.24 2.59 30.22
C ASN A 85 -0.29 3.56 31.39
N GLY A 86 -1.47 3.66 32.01
CA GLY A 86 -1.56 4.07 33.41
C GLY A 86 -0.69 3.14 34.27
N ALA A 87 -0.27 3.65 35.41
CA ALA A 87 0.77 3.16 36.32
C ALA A 87 0.85 1.66 36.69
N LEU A 88 -0.07 0.80 36.23
CA LEU A 88 -0.26 -0.60 36.62
C LEU A 88 -0.56 -1.59 35.47
N SER A 89 -0.66 -1.16 34.21
CA SER A 89 -0.97 -2.09 33.11
C SER A 89 0.30 -2.76 32.59
N THR A 90 0.27 -4.10 32.48
CA THR A 90 1.47 -4.92 32.22
C THR A 90 1.49 -5.61 30.87
N GLN A 91 0.44 -5.56 30.05
CA GLN A 91 0.44 -6.18 28.71
C GLN A 91 -0.77 -5.74 27.87
N GLY A 92 -0.60 -5.63 26.55
CA GLY A 92 -1.68 -5.46 25.57
C GLY A 92 -1.58 -4.21 24.70
N ILE A 93 -2.08 -4.29 23.47
CA ILE A 93 -2.12 -3.19 22.51
C ILE A 93 -3.56 -2.66 22.45
N PRO A 94 -3.84 -1.46 23.00
CA PRO A 94 -5.12 -0.80 22.81
C PRO A 94 -5.41 -0.58 21.33
N ALA A 95 -6.57 -1.05 20.88
CA ALA A 95 -6.97 -0.99 19.49
C ALA A 95 -8.44 -0.55 19.37
N LEU A 96 -8.72 0.28 18.37
CA LEU A 96 -10.08 0.60 17.94
C LEU A 96 -10.27 0.16 16.49
N THR A 97 -11.35 -0.56 16.22
CA THR A 97 -11.75 -0.97 14.87
C THR A 97 -13.05 -0.29 14.48
N LEU A 98 -13.07 0.42 13.36
CA LEU A 98 -14.27 1.05 12.79
C LEU A 98 -14.83 0.08 11.74
N LYS A 99 -15.96 -0.55 12.07
CA LYS A 99 -16.60 -1.60 11.27
C LYS A 99 -17.42 -1.00 10.12
N PRO A 100 -17.76 -1.81 9.09
CA PRO A 100 -18.68 -1.39 8.05
C PRO A 100 -19.99 -0.81 8.61
N GLY A 101 -20.42 0.32 8.06
CA GLY A 101 -21.61 1.05 8.51
C GLY A 101 -21.39 1.99 9.70
N SER A 102 -20.19 2.02 10.29
CA SER A 102 -19.84 3.01 11.30
C SER A 102 -19.44 4.36 10.71
N GLU A 103 -19.56 5.40 11.51
CA GLU A 103 -19.08 6.75 11.20
C GLU A 103 -18.44 7.32 12.47
N LEU A 104 -17.22 7.83 12.36
CA LEU A 104 -16.52 8.46 13.48
C LEU A 104 -16.21 9.88 13.09
N THR A 105 -16.75 10.83 13.84
CA THR A 105 -16.44 12.26 13.68
C THR A 105 -15.73 12.77 14.93
N LEU A 106 -14.47 13.17 14.76
CA LEU A 106 -13.68 13.85 15.78
C LEU A 106 -13.70 15.34 15.47
N THR A 107 -14.18 16.16 16.42
CA THR A 107 -14.14 17.63 16.28
C THR A 107 -12.77 18.21 16.66
N GLY A 108 -11.95 17.43 17.36
CA GLY A 108 -10.59 17.76 17.78
C GLY A 108 -9.55 16.85 17.15
N ILE A 109 -8.66 16.32 17.99
CA ILE A 109 -7.42 15.64 17.61
C ILE A 109 -7.56 14.12 17.78
N ALA A 110 -6.93 13.37 16.89
CA ALA A 110 -6.67 11.95 17.08
C ALA A 110 -5.19 11.72 17.43
N HIS A 111 -4.93 10.94 18.47
CA HIS A 111 -3.61 10.41 18.77
C HIS A 111 -3.66 8.88 18.82
N ILE A 112 -2.90 8.24 17.93
CA ILE A 112 -2.77 6.79 17.85
C ILE A 112 -1.37 6.40 18.32
N GLY A 113 -1.26 5.63 19.41
CA GLY A 113 0.04 5.37 20.05
C GLY A 113 0.59 6.60 20.78
N TYR A 114 -0.16 7.09 21.78
CA TYR A 114 0.16 8.33 22.50
C TYR A 114 0.82 8.09 23.85
N SER A 115 2.09 8.52 23.99
CA SER A 115 2.87 8.45 25.23
C SER A 115 2.79 9.77 25.98
N LEU A 116 2.30 9.74 27.22
CA LEU A 116 2.33 10.87 28.15
C LEU A 116 3.51 10.81 29.10
N ILE A 117 3.84 11.97 29.70
CA ILE A 117 4.88 12.10 30.73
C ILE A 117 4.62 11.19 31.94
N GLN A 118 3.36 10.89 32.26
CA GLN A 118 2.99 10.03 33.40
C GLN A 118 2.97 8.54 33.07
N ASP A 119 3.13 8.16 31.80
CA ASP A 119 3.16 6.76 31.43
C ASP A 119 4.43 6.12 31.99
N LYS A 120 4.40 4.81 32.27
CA LYS A 120 5.54 4.09 32.87
C LYS A 120 6.23 3.11 31.92
N VAL A 121 5.63 2.89 30.76
CA VAL A 121 6.11 1.99 29.72
C VAL A 121 5.76 2.61 28.36
N GLU A 122 6.29 2.00 27.30
CA GLU A 122 5.98 2.35 25.92
C GLU A 122 4.47 2.43 25.67
N ALA A 123 4.06 3.45 24.91
CA ALA A 123 2.68 3.63 24.48
C ALA A 123 2.48 3.06 23.08
N ILE A 124 1.87 1.88 23.00
CA ILE A 124 1.49 1.25 21.72
C ILE A 124 0.00 1.48 21.50
N GLY A 125 -0.44 1.82 20.28
CA GLY A 125 -1.86 1.97 19.96
C GLY A 125 -2.20 1.73 18.50
N GLU A 126 -3.38 1.19 18.25
CA GLU A 126 -3.87 0.84 16.91
C GLU A 126 -5.23 1.48 16.61
N LEU A 127 -5.41 1.88 15.35
CA LEU A 127 -6.71 2.23 14.78
C LEU A 127 -6.85 1.53 13.42
N ASN A 128 -7.90 0.73 13.28
CA ASN A 128 -8.23 0.02 12.05
C ASN A 128 -9.55 0.57 11.50
N ILE A 129 -9.57 1.01 10.25
CA ILE A 129 -10.77 1.51 9.58
C ILE A 129 -11.12 0.55 8.46
N GLU A 130 -12.12 -0.31 8.65
CA GLU A 130 -12.46 -1.36 7.67
C GLU A 130 -13.27 -0.81 6.49
N ALA A 131 -14.26 0.04 6.79
CA ALA A 131 -15.13 0.70 5.81
C ALA A 131 -15.85 1.90 6.45
N GLY A 132 -16.56 2.69 5.63
CA GLY A 132 -17.32 3.87 6.08
C GLY A 132 -16.63 5.19 5.74
N THR A 133 -17.20 6.30 6.21
CA THR A 133 -16.64 7.64 6.06
C THR A 133 -16.39 8.23 7.43
N HIS A 134 -15.15 8.62 7.71
CA HIS A 134 -14.73 9.12 9.02
C HIS A 134 -14.07 10.48 8.86
N THR A 135 -14.16 11.30 9.91
CA THR A 135 -13.65 12.67 9.88
C THR A 135 -12.84 12.98 11.12
N ILE A 136 -11.65 13.55 10.90
CA ILE A 136 -10.80 14.15 11.93
C ILE A 136 -10.70 15.64 11.58
N ALA A 137 -11.46 16.47 12.29
CA ALA A 137 -11.60 17.88 11.96
C ALA A 137 -10.32 18.71 12.22
N ASN A 138 -9.34 18.16 12.95
CA ASN A 138 -8.10 18.84 13.24
C ASN A 138 -6.87 17.96 12.93
N THR A 139 -6.06 17.65 13.93
CA THR A 139 -4.78 16.95 13.75
C THR A 139 -4.92 15.44 13.92
N LEU A 140 -4.25 14.67 13.07
CA LEU A 140 -4.02 13.24 13.25
C LEU A 140 -2.55 13.02 13.59
N ASN A 141 -2.27 12.42 14.74
CA ASN A 141 -0.92 12.01 15.14
C ASN A 141 -0.87 10.49 15.28
N ILE A 142 0.14 9.84 14.69
CA ILE A 142 0.37 8.40 14.74
C ILE A 142 1.80 8.16 15.23
N GLY A 143 1.95 7.50 16.38
CA GLY A 143 3.20 7.46 17.15
C GLY A 143 3.52 8.86 17.67
N ASN A 144 3.05 9.20 18.88
CA ASN A 144 3.29 10.52 19.45
C ASN A 144 3.79 10.46 20.89
N ALA A 145 5.05 10.83 21.11
CA ALA A 145 5.63 11.01 22.44
C ALA A 145 5.45 12.45 22.93
N ALA A 146 4.55 12.69 23.88
CA ALA A 146 4.18 14.03 24.32
C ALA A 146 5.29 14.71 25.15
N GLY A 147 5.50 16.00 24.89
CA GLY A 147 6.22 16.91 25.79
C GLY A 147 7.65 16.45 26.10
N THR A 148 7.86 15.98 27.33
CA THR A 148 9.13 15.46 27.85
C THR A 148 9.03 13.97 28.21
N SER A 149 8.11 13.23 27.59
CA SER A 149 7.95 11.80 27.87
C SER A 149 9.25 11.05 27.62
N THR A 150 9.62 10.18 28.55
CA THR A 150 10.77 9.28 28.46
C THR A 150 10.41 7.92 27.91
N ASN A 151 9.13 7.65 27.66
CA ASN A 151 8.69 6.37 27.12
C ASN A 151 8.39 6.48 25.63
N ASP A 152 8.81 5.45 24.91
CA ASP A 152 8.59 5.33 23.48
C ASP A 152 7.10 5.35 23.13
N ALA A 153 6.80 5.74 21.90
CA ALA A 153 5.45 5.83 21.37
C ALA A 153 5.35 5.15 20.01
N THR A 154 4.52 4.11 19.91
CA THR A 154 4.32 3.34 18.68
C THR A 154 2.84 3.39 18.28
N GLY A 155 2.54 3.92 17.10
CA GLY A 155 1.18 4.01 16.59
C GLY A 155 1.02 3.38 15.22
N THR A 156 -0.10 2.68 14.99
CA THR A 156 -0.46 2.11 13.68
C THR A 156 -1.88 2.51 13.30
N LEU A 157 -2.04 3.10 12.12
CA LEU A 157 -3.34 3.35 11.48
C LEU A 157 -3.42 2.54 10.18
N THR A 158 -4.40 1.65 10.09
CA THR A 158 -4.71 0.89 8.88
C THR A 158 -6.06 1.33 8.30
N ILE A 159 -6.09 1.64 7.01
CA ILE A 159 -7.30 2.04 6.29
C ILE A 159 -7.57 1.02 5.18
N GLY A 160 -8.66 0.27 5.32
CA GLY A 160 -9.22 -0.65 4.33
C GLY A 160 -10.08 0.07 3.31
N ASN A 161 -11.24 -0.49 2.94
CA ASN A 161 -12.14 0.09 1.94
C ASN A 161 -13.01 1.22 2.53
N ALA A 162 -12.36 2.27 3.04
CA ALA A 162 -12.98 3.37 3.77
C ALA A 162 -12.53 4.74 3.26
N THR A 163 -13.29 5.78 3.60
CA THR A 163 -12.90 7.18 3.43
C THR A 163 -12.51 7.80 4.77
N LEU A 164 -11.32 8.39 4.85
CA LEU A 164 -10.87 9.18 6.00
C LEU A 164 -10.63 10.64 5.58
N ASN A 165 -11.37 11.57 6.15
CA ASN A 165 -11.17 13.00 5.96
C ASN A 165 -10.34 13.57 7.13
N VAL A 166 -9.19 14.18 6.84
CA VAL A 166 -8.37 14.88 7.83
C VAL A 166 -8.25 16.34 7.44
N ASN A 167 -8.71 17.23 8.31
CA ASN A 167 -8.94 18.62 7.91
C ASN A 167 -7.79 19.59 8.20
N ASN A 168 -6.66 19.15 8.75
CA ASN A 168 -5.58 20.06 9.09
C ASN A 168 -4.17 19.49 8.88
N THR A 169 -3.65 18.76 9.86
CA THR A 169 -2.26 18.29 9.83
C THR A 169 -2.23 16.83 10.17
N THR A 170 -1.44 16.06 9.43
CA THR A 170 -1.19 14.65 9.75
C THR A 170 0.29 14.48 10.06
N LYS A 171 0.59 13.79 11.17
CA LYS A 171 1.95 13.49 11.61
C LYS A 171 2.10 12.01 11.90
N ILE A 172 3.09 11.39 11.29
CA ILE A 172 3.44 9.97 11.44
C ILE A 172 4.86 9.93 11.99
N GLY A 173 5.06 9.41 13.20
CA GLY A 173 6.35 9.45 13.90
C GLY A 173 6.68 10.86 14.39
N THR A 174 5.98 11.35 15.41
CA THR A 174 6.17 12.69 15.98
C THR A 174 6.43 12.65 17.48
N ALA A 175 7.03 13.70 18.01
CA ALA A 175 7.31 13.83 19.43
C ALA A 175 7.25 15.30 19.83
N GLY A 176 7.10 15.56 21.12
CA GLY A 176 7.36 16.87 21.68
C GLY A 176 8.79 17.29 21.40
N ALA A 177 9.03 18.59 21.18
CA ALA A 177 10.36 19.11 20.86
C ALA A 177 11.45 18.80 21.91
N SER A 178 11.04 18.38 23.10
CA SER A 178 11.92 18.06 24.23
C SER A 178 11.73 16.63 24.73
N ALA A 179 11.05 15.77 23.99
CA ALA A 179 10.85 14.38 24.36
C ALA A 179 12.13 13.59 24.05
N PRO A 180 12.79 12.96 25.04
CA PRO A 180 13.93 12.09 24.78
C PRO A 180 13.54 10.72 24.23
N ALA A 181 12.26 10.34 24.34
CA ALA A 181 11.74 9.07 23.85
C ALA A 181 11.75 8.98 22.32
N SER A 182 11.88 7.75 21.82
CA SER A 182 11.65 7.47 20.41
C SER A 182 10.16 7.52 20.08
N SER A 183 9.86 7.73 18.80
CA SER A 183 8.48 7.77 18.31
C SER A 183 8.42 7.11 16.95
N THR A 184 7.54 6.12 16.80
CA THR A 184 7.35 5.34 15.59
C THR A 184 5.89 5.39 15.17
N GLY A 185 5.60 5.90 13.98
CA GLY A 185 4.26 5.91 13.41
C GLY A 185 4.19 5.12 12.11
N THR A 186 3.08 4.41 11.89
CA THR A 186 2.80 3.71 10.64
C THR A 186 1.40 4.04 10.15
N LEU A 187 1.28 4.50 8.91
CA LEU A 187 0.02 4.66 8.18
C LEU A 187 0.00 3.71 6.98
N LEU A 188 -0.96 2.79 6.98
CA LEU A 188 -1.20 1.86 5.87
C LEU A 188 -2.51 2.21 5.16
N ILE A 189 -2.42 2.50 3.86
CA ILE A 189 -3.57 2.78 2.98
C ILE A 189 -3.70 1.60 2.00
N ASN A 190 -4.76 0.80 2.14
CA ASN A 190 -4.99 -0.38 1.32
C ASN A 190 -5.86 -0.07 0.09
N GLN A 191 -6.03 -1.07 -0.78
CA GLN A 191 -6.92 -0.98 -1.93
C GLN A 191 -8.35 -0.58 -1.52
N GLY A 192 -8.96 0.32 -2.30
CA GLY A 192 -10.28 0.90 -2.03
C GLY A 192 -10.31 2.03 -1.01
N ALA A 193 -9.23 2.23 -0.24
CA ALA A 193 -9.14 3.34 0.70
C ALA A 193 -9.13 4.70 -0.01
N THR A 194 -9.73 5.71 0.61
CA THR A 194 -9.61 7.11 0.20
C THR A 194 -9.25 7.97 1.41
N VAL A 195 -8.13 8.69 1.35
CA VAL A 195 -7.73 9.63 2.40
C VAL A 195 -7.80 11.04 1.83
N ASN A 196 -8.69 11.88 2.36
CA ASN A 196 -8.85 13.26 1.94
C ASN A 196 -8.19 14.20 2.97
N MET A 197 -7.10 14.82 2.58
CA MET A 197 -6.41 15.83 3.36
C MET A 197 -6.94 17.22 2.96
N THR A 198 -7.92 17.74 3.70
CA THR A 198 -8.70 18.92 3.34
C THR A 198 -8.52 20.06 4.35
N ALA A 199 -7.59 20.97 4.14
CA ALA A 199 -7.50 22.15 5.00
C ALA A 199 -8.24 23.34 4.39
N GLY A 200 -8.90 24.14 5.23
CA GLY A 200 -9.30 25.51 4.89
C GLY A 200 -8.10 26.48 4.73
N GLY A 201 -6.90 25.94 4.53
CA GLY A 201 -5.60 26.61 4.54
C GLY A 201 -4.50 25.65 4.08
N ALA A 202 -3.32 25.70 4.73
CA ALA A 202 -2.20 24.83 4.40
C ALA A 202 -2.31 23.46 5.09
N HIS A 203 -2.57 22.38 4.34
CA HIS A 203 -2.46 21.03 4.88
C HIS A 203 -1.00 20.57 4.80
N THR A 204 -0.48 20.03 5.90
CA THR A 204 0.85 19.42 5.91
C THR A 204 0.79 17.98 6.39
N LEU A 205 1.39 17.07 5.60
CA LEU A 205 1.65 15.69 5.99
C LEU A 205 3.13 15.56 6.37
N TYR A 206 3.39 15.12 7.58
CA TYR A 206 4.74 14.80 8.07
C TYR A 206 4.88 13.30 8.25
N VAL A 207 5.85 12.71 7.57
CA VAL A 207 6.29 11.32 7.70
C VAL A 207 7.70 11.39 8.29
N GLY A 208 7.84 11.05 9.56
CA GLY A 208 9.04 11.36 10.34
C GLY A 208 9.17 12.85 10.64
N ASP A 209 8.40 13.36 11.60
CA ASP A 209 8.52 14.75 12.09
C ASP A 209 9.71 14.87 13.05
N TYR A 210 9.62 14.20 14.20
CA TYR A 210 10.68 14.12 15.22
C TYR A 210 11.17 12.68 15.45
N GLY A 211 10.46 11.68 14.90
CA GLY A 211 10.79 10.26 15.06
C GLY A 211 10.86 9.54 13.72
N THR A 212 10.47 8.27 13.74
CA THR A 212 10.39 7.39 12.57
C THR A 212 8.95 7.31 12.08
N GLY A 213 8.69 7.77 10.86
CA GLY A 213 7.37 7.64 10.24
C GLY A 213 7.40 6.77 9.00
N ASN A 214 6.40 5.91 8.85
CA ASN A 214 6.21 5.06 7.68
C ASN A 214 4.81 5.30 7.10
N LEU A 215 4.74 5.66 5.82
CA LEU A 215 3.50 5.71 5.04
C LEU A 215 3.62 4.69 3.90
N THR A 216 2.77 3.67 3.92
CA THR A 216 2.70 2.67 2.85
C THR A 216 1.35 2.74 2.16
N MET A 217 1.36 2.84 0.83
CA MET A 217 0.19 2.77 -0.02
C MET A 217 0.21 1.47 -0.83
N ASN A 218 -0.60 0.51 -0.40
CA ASN A 218 -0.84 -0.75 -1.11
C ASN A 218 -2.03 -0.64 -2.08
N GLY A 219 -2.51 0.58 -2.31
CA GLY A 219 -3.63 0.90 -3.19
C GLY A 219 -4.37 2.16 -2.75
N GLY A 220 -5.58 2.32 -3.26
CA GLY A 220 -6.46 3.42 -2.88
C GLY A 220 -6.00 4.78 -3.40
N THR A 221 -6.49 5.84 -2.76
CA THR A 221 -6.26 7.22 -3.18
C THR A 221 -5.95 8.12 -2.00
N LEU A 222 -4.86 8.88 -2.07
CA LEU A 222 -4.56 9.97 -1.16
C LEU A 222 -4.78 11.31 -1.87
N ASN A 223 -5.84 12.01 -1.50
CA ASN A 223 -6.21 13.30 -2.07
C ASN A 223 -5.74 14.44 -1.18
N PHE A 224 -5.02 15.39 -1.75
CA PHE A 224 -4.80 16.68 -1.12
C PHE A 224 -5.78 17.70 -1.70
N ILE A 225 -6.63 18.30 -0.86
CA ILE A 225 -7.67 19.28 -1.24
C ILE A 225 -7.37 20.63 -0.55
N GLY A 226 -7.42 21.75 -1.29
CA GLY A 226 -7.05 23.09 -0.80
C GLY A 226 -5.92 23.80 -1.60
N GLU A 227 -5.45 24.96 -1.11
CA GLU A 227 -4.52 25.85 -1.86
C GLU A 227 -3.03 25.60 -1.59
N THR A 228 -2.64 25.23 -0.36
CA THR A 228 -1.23 24.98 0.02
C THR A 228 -1.08 23.59 0.60
N LYS A 229 -0.26 22.74 -0.02
CA LYS A 229 -0.10 21.34 0.36
C LYS A 229 1.36 20.94 0.33
N GLN A 230 1.84 20.42 1.44
CA GLN A 230 3.21 19.94 1.58
C GLN A 230 3.22 18.56 2.22
N THR A 231 4.07 17.69 1.68
CA THR A 231 4.42 16.41 2.28
C THR A 231 5.90 16.43 2.59
N PHE A 232 6.27 16.02 3.81
CA PHE A 232 7.65 15.90 4.22
C PHE A 232 7.94 14.45 4.64
N ALA A 233 9.00 13.86 4.11
CA ALA A 233 9.62 12.65 4.62
C ALA A 233 10.97 13.00 5.26
N GLY A 234 11.15 12.79 6.56
CA GLY A 234 12.38 13.20 7.27
C GLY A 234 12.46 14.72 7.46
N TYR A 235 11.51 15.29 8.21
CA TYR A 235 11.37 16.75 8.33
C TYR A 235 12.46 17.40 9.18
N ARG A 236 12.81 16.80 10.33
CA ARG A 236 13.77 17.34 11.31
C ARG A 236 15.07 16.56 11.37
N ALA A 237 16.14 17.20 11.82
CA ALA A 237 17.40 16.52 12.13
C ALA A 237 17.17 15.32 13.07
N GLY A 238 17.73 14.17 12.71
CA GLY A 238 17.57 12.89 13.44
C GLY A 238 16.25 12.15 13.20
N SER A 239 15.25 12.76 12.52
CA SER A 239 14.03 12.06 12.12
C SER A 239 14.25 11.22 10.86
N THR A 240 13.47 10.15 10.72
CA THR A 240 13.44 9.30 9.53
C THR A 240 12.01 9.20 9.01
N GLY A 241 11.80 9.47 7.73
CA GLY A 241 10.50 9.33 7.08
C GLY A 241 10.60 8.44 5.85
N THR A 242 9.77 7.41 5.78
CA THR A 242 9.69 6.53 4.61
C THR A 242 8.29 6.60 4.02
N ILE A 243 8.20 6.87 2.72
CA ILE A 243 6.96 6.79 1.95
C ILE A 243 7.13 5.72 0.88
N GLU A 244 6.24 4.75 0.85
CA GLU A 244 6.28 3.62 -0.07
C GLU A 244 4.96 3.53 -0.85
N PHE A 245 5.07 3.50 -2.18
CA PHE A 245 3.95 3.36 -3.11
C PHE A 245 4.06 2.04 -3.83
N ASN A 246 3.31 1.04 -3.37
CA ASN A 246 3.19 -0.25 -4.04
C ASN A 246 2.09 -0.21 -5.11
N SER A 247 1.01 0.55 -4.87
CA SER A 247 0.01 0.87 -5.89
C SER A 247 -0.87 2.07 -5.46
N GLY A 248 -1.87 2.41 -6.27
CA GLY A 248 -2.82 3.51 -5.99
C GLY A 248 -2.42 4.83 -6.65
N SER A 249 -2.99 5.92 -6.14
CA SER A 249 -2.78 7.27 -6.69
C SER A 249 -2.71 8.34 -5.60
N ILE A 250 -1.82 9.32 -5.75
CA ILE A 250 -1.93 10.61 -5.06
C ILE A 250 -2.50 11.64 -6.03
N ASN A 251 -3.53 12.37 -5.59
CA ASN A 251 -4.13 13.44 -6.37
C ASN A 251 -3.97 14.81 -5.70
N GLY A 252 -3.75 15.83 -6.53
CA GLY A 252 -3.82 17.24 -6.16
C GLY A 252 -2.47 17.97 -6.19
N ALA A 253 -2.52 19.30 -6.17
CA ALA A 253 -1.34 20.15 -6.27
C ALA A 253 -0.49 20.18 -5.00
N HIS A 254 0.58 19.40 -4.95
CA HIS A 254 1.42 19.29 -3.75
C HIS A 254 2.90 19.22 -4.10
N SER A 255 3.73 19.75 -3.20
CA SER A 255 5.18 19.50 -3.21
C SER A 255 5.48 18.41 -2.19
N ILE A 256 6.38 17.49 -2.57
CA ILE A 256 6.94 16.50 -1.65
C ILE A 256 8.40 16.88 -1.41
N THR A 257 8.80 16.88 -0.15
CA THR A 257 10.19 17.06 0.27
C THR A 257 10.69 15.78 0.93
N ILE A 258 11.75 15.20 0.38
CA ILE A 258 12.37 13.96 0.84
C ILE A 258 13.73 14.30 1.44
N GLY A 259 13.85 14.20 2.76
CA GLY A 259 15.02 14.64 3.52
C GLY A 259 15.07 16.17 3.59
N LYS A 260 14.32 16.79 4.50
CA LYS A 260 14.44 18.25 4.68
C LYS A 260 15.68 18.59 5.49
N THR A 261 15.66 18.23 6.78
CA THR A 261 16.83 18.26 7.66
C THR A 261 17.16 16.89 8.25
N GLY A 262 16.28 15.90 8.06
CA GLY A 262 16.47 14.50 8.49
C GLY A 262 16.77 13.56 7.33
N THR A 263 16.43 12.28 7.52
CA THR A 263 16.52 11.25 6.48
C THR A 263 15.14 11.00 5.90
N GLY A 264 14.98 11.21 4.60
CA GLY A 264 13.75 10.86 3.87
C GLY A 264 14.02 9.77 2.85
N ASN A 265 13.10 8.81 2.75
CA ASN A 265 13.04 7.85 1.65
C ASN A 265 11.67 7.89 0.96
N LEU A 266 11.67 7.82 -0.36
CA LEU A 266 10.49 7.66 -1.20
C LEU A 266 10.71 6.49 -2.14
N VAL A 267 9.89 5.45 -2.05
CA VAL A 267 9.95 4.28 -2.92
C VAL A 267 8.68 4.21 -3.77
N VAL A 268 8.85 4.15 -5.09
CA VAL A 268 7.76 3.99 -6.07
C VAL A 268 7.88 2.60 -6.70
N ASN A 269 7.26 1.63 -6.04
CA ASN A 269 7.28 0.20 -6.36
C ASN A 269 6.06 -0.26 -7.17
N GLY A 270 5.24 0.68 -7.65
CA GLY A 270 4.10 0.42 -8.51
C GLY A 270 3.11 1.59 -8.52
N GLY A 271 2.08 1.48 -9.37
CA GLY A 271 1.08 2.52 -9.54
C GLY A 271 1.61 3.83 -10.16
N MET A 272 0.91 4.94 -9.93
CA MET A 272 1.28 6.26 -10.44
C MET A 272 1.24 7.31 -9.34
N LEU A 273 2.40 7.89 -9.04
CA LEU A 273 2.54 9.08 -8.20
C LEU A 273 2.65 10.31 -9.11
N SER A 274 1.56 11.08 -9.24
CA SER A 274 1.53 12.29 -10.07
C SER A 274 1.47 13.56 -9.24
N PHE A 275 2.31 14.52 -9.63
CA PHE A 275 2.34 15.87 -9.08
C PHE A 275 1.56 16.81 -10.00
N ASP A 276 1.22 17.98 -9.46
CA ASP A 276 0.71 19.08 -10.29
C ASP A 276 1.84 19.63 -11.18
N PRO A 277 1.54 20.02 -12.43
CA PRO A 277 2.50 20.56 -13.39
C PRO A 277 3.41 21.67 -12.86
N LEU A 278 2.96 22.44 -11.87
CA LEU A 278 3.71 23.57 -11.30
C LEU A 278 4.51 23.19 -10.05
N LYS A 279 4.48 21.93 -9.62
CA LYS A 279 5.14 21.45 -8.39
C LYS A 279 6.33 20.57 -8.73
N THR A 280 7.32 20.66 -7.84
CA THR A 280 8.59 19.91 -7.91
C THR A 280 8.70 18.99 -6.70
N LEU A 281 9.52 17.95 -6.88
CA LEU A 281 10.07 17.12 -5.83
C LEU A 281 11.34 17.78 -5.28
N LEU A 282 11.39 18.00 -3.97
CA LEU A 282 12.55 18.56 -3.28
C LEU A 282 13.31 17.42 -2.59
N VAL A 283 14.60 17.29 -2.81
CA VAL A 283 15.41 16.18 -2.27
C VAL A 283 16.61 16.74 -1.50
N ALA A 284 16.79 16.28 -0.26
CA ALA A 284 17.91 16.63 0.63
C ALA A 284 18.11 18.16 0.76
N THR A 285 17.09 18.89 1.24
CA THR A 285 17.06 20.35 1.08
C THR A 285 18.13 21.07 1.88
N ASP A 286 18.39 20.63 3.11
CA ASP A 286 19.27 21.32 4.05
C ASP A 286 20.57 20.53 4.26
N ALA A 287 21.64 21.22 4.67
CA ALA A 287 22.94 20.58 4.90
C ALA A 287 22.85 19.50 6.00
N GLY A 288 23.46 18.34 5.74
CA GLY A 288 23.42 17.18 6.64
C GLY A 288 22.12 16.37 6.59
N SER A 289 21.17 16.71 5.73
CA SER A 289 20.02 15.86 5.41
C SER A 289 20.38 14.81 4.36
N THR A 290 19.60 13.72 4.33
CA THR A 290 19.68 12.70 3.30
C THR A 290 18.30 12.51 2.68
N GLY A 291 18.22 12.53 1.35
CA GLY A 291 16.99 12.30 0.62
C GLY A 291 17.21 11.25 -0.46
N THR A 292 16.51 10.12 -0.35
CA THR A 292 16.58 9.03 -1.34
C THR A 292 15.23 8.85 -1.99
N VAL A 293 15.22 8.73 -3.32
CA VAL A 293 14.01 8.47 -4.10
C VAL A 293 14.32 7.29 -5.02
N GLU A 294 13.57 6.21 -4.90
CA GLU A 294 13.74 4.99 -5.67
C GLU A 294 12.50 4.79 -6.56
N VAL A 295 12.70 4.69 -7.87
CA VAL A 295 11.63 4.43 -8.83
C VAL A 295 11.82 3.00 -9.36
N VAL A 296 11.18 2.05 -8.67
CA VAL A 296 11.43 0.61 -8.83
C VAL A 296 10.61 0.01 -9.97
N ASP A 297 9.28 0.11 -9.95
CA ASP A 297 8.40 -0.48 -10.99
C ASP A 297 7.19 0.42 -11.36
N GLY A 298 7.00 1.56 -10.67
CA GLY A 298 5.89 2.48 -10.92
C GLY A 298 6.24 3.72 -11.74
N VAL A 299 5.27 4.61 -11.89
CA VAL A 299 5.44 5.91 -12.55
C VAL A 299 5.52 7.03 -11.52
N LEU A 300 6.66 7.72 -11.48
CA LEU A 300 6.84 8.99 -10.78
C LEU A 300 6.67 10.15 -11.78
N ASN A 301 5.48 10.74 -11.83
CA ASN A 301 5.19 11.88 -12.71
C ASN A 301 5.30 13.21 -11.96
N LEU A 302 6.36 13.95 -12.22
CA LEU A 302 6.59 15.26 -11.65
C LEU A 302 5.99 16.34 -12.55
N GLY A 303 5.56 17.46 -11.95
CA GLY A 303 5.29 18.65 -12.74
C GLY A 303 6.57 19.23 -13.29
N LYS A 304 7.55 19.41 -12.41
CA LYS A 304 8.85 20.01 -12.70
C LYS A 304 10.00 19.04 -12.37
N GLU A 305 11.17 19.21 -12.98
CA GLU A 305 12.39 18.48 -12.62
C GLU A 305 12.64 18.53 -11.10
N PRO A 306 13.20 17.47 -10.50
CA PRO A 306 13.50 17.45 -9.08
C PRO A 306 14.51 18.55 -8.75
N THR A 307 14.42 19.09 -7.53
CA THR A 307 15.35 20.09 -7.02
C THR A 307 16.12 19.51 -5.85
N PHE A 308 17.45 19.52 -5.96
CA PHE A 308 18.35 19.02 -4.93
C PHE A 308 18.88 20.19 -4.10
N GLY A 309 18.88 20.04 -2.77
CA GLY A 309 19.39 21.05 -1.85
C GLY A 309 20.86 20.85 -1.47
N ALA A 310 21.19 21.26 -0.25
CA ALA A 310 22.55 21.21 0.29
C ALA A 310 22.91 19.89 0.98
N GLY A 311 21.95 18.96 1.11
CA GLY A 311 22.17 17.63 1.67
C GLY A 311 22.60 16.60 0.62
N GLU A 312 22.66 15.33 1.05
CA GLU A 312 22.95 14.19 0.18
C GLU A 312 21.64 13.68 -0.43
N GLY A 313 21.38 14.08 -1.68
CA GLY A 313 20.14 13.77 -2.38
C GLY A 313 20.37 12.93 -3.62
N ILE A 314 19.56 11.88 -3.78
CA ILE A 314 19.59 11.01 -4.96
C ILE A 314 18.18 10.63 -5.41
N VAL A 315 18.01 10.55 -6.73
CA VAL A 315 16.89 9.90 -7.41
C VAL A 315 17.45 8.74 -8.20
N ASP A 316 17.13 7.52 -7.79
CA ASP A 316 17.55 6.28 -8.42
C ASP A 316 16.41 5.70 -9.25
N VAL A 317 16.58 5.69 -10.58
CA VAL A 317 15.62 5.12 -11.52
C VAL A 317 16.04 3.69 -11.81
N GLN A 318 15.30 2.72 -11.28
CA GLN A 318 15.58 1.30 -11.44
C GLN A 318 14.73 0.74 -12.59
N GLY A 319 13.74 -0.13 -12.35
CA GLY A 319 12.83 -0.63 -13.39
C GLY A 319 11.69 0.34 -13.76
N GLY A 320 11.45 1.36 -12.93
CA GLY A 320 10.31 2.25 -13.06
C GLY A 320 10.56 3.45 -13.96
N PHE A 321 9.60 4.38 -13.95
CA PHE A 321 9.55 5.47 -14.93
C PHE A 321 9.46 6.84 -14.27
N LEU A 322 10.46 7.70 -14.50
CA LEU A 322 10.45 9.09 -14.07
C LEU A 322 9.97 10.00 -15.20
N MET A 323 8.81 10.64 -15.03
CA MET A 323 8.19 11.54 -16.00
C MET A 323 8.16 12.98 -15.48
N ILE A 324 8.28 13.95 -16.39
CA ILE A 324 8.10 15.38 -16.11
C ILE A 324 7.09 15.95 -17.13
N SER A 325 5.93 16.40 -16.64
CA SER A 325 4.76 16.72 -17.46
C SER A 325 4.36 18.20 -17.49
N ASP A 326 5.26 19.15 -17.27
CA ASP A 326 4.98 20.60 -17.38
C ASP A 326 4.94 21.17 -18.81
N GLY A 327 5.12 20.35 -19.84
CA GLY A 327 5.16 20.82 -21.22
C GLY A 327 6.48 21.51 -21.60
N ALA A 328 7.40 21.73 -20.67
CA ALA A 328 8.68 22.39 -20.92
C ALA A 328 9.76 21.37 -21.31
N TRP A 329 10.59 21.71 -22.29
CA TRP A 329 11.75 20.89 -22.60
C TRP A 329 12.87 21.12 -21.59
N ARG A 330 13.27 20.08 -20.84
CA ARG A 330 14.23 20.19 -19.72
C ARG A 330 15.52 19.40 -19.90
N LYS A 331 15.91 19.07 -21.13
CA LYS A 331 17.10 18.26 -21.44
C LYS A 331 18.36 18.71 -20.69
N ALA A 332 18.73 19.98 -20.79
CA ALA A 332 19.97 20.46 -20.18
C ALA A 332 19.96 20.36 -18.63
N ALA A 333 18.79 20.51 -18.00
CA ALA A 333 18.65 20.37 -16.56
C ALA A 333 18.77 18.90 -16.12
N ILE A 334 18.11 17.99 -16.84
CA ILE A 334 18.20 16.54 -16.59
C ILE A 334 19.64 16.05 -16.78
N GLU A 335 20.30 16.43 -17.88
CA GLU A 335 21.70 16.08 -18.14
C GLU A 335 22.64 16.60 -17.05
N ALA A 336 22.42 17.82 -16.56
CA ALA A 336 23.22 18.38 -15.47
C ALA A 336 23.06 17.57 -14.16
N GLN A 337 21.85 17.11 -13.85
CA GLN A 337 21.56 16.31 -12.65
C GLN A 337 22.15 14.90 -12.75
N ILE A 338 22.08 14.27 -13.93
CA ILE A 338 22.71 12.97 -14.20
C ILE A 338 24.23 13.08 -14.06
N ASN A 339 24.85 14.09 -14.69
CA ASN A 339 26.30 14.31 -14.60
C ASN A 339 26.78 14.64 -13.18
N ALA A 340 25.92 15.22 -12.35
CA ALA A 340 26.19 15.46 -10.94
C ALA A 340 25.99 14.21 -10.06
N GLY A 341 25.53 13.09 -10.61
CA GLY A 341 25.21 11.86 -9.87
C GLY A 341 23.94 11.97 -9.02
N GLN A 342 23.11 12.99 -9.25
CA GLN A 342 21.87 13.25 -8.50
C GLN A 342 20.69 12.45 -9.04
N ILE A 343 20.69 12.17 -10.35
CA ILE A 343 19.84 11.16 -10.96
C ILE A 343 20.75 10.01 -11.40
N THR A 344 20.48 8.82 -10.91
CA THR A 344 21.25 7.60 -11.19
C THR A 344 20.32 6.44 -11.58
N ALA A 345 20.91 5.30 -11.88
CA ALA A 345 20.27 4.00 -11.95
C ALA A 345 21.23 2.96 -11.38
N THR A 346 20.81 2.24 -10.34
CA THR A 346 21.61 1.15 -9.74
C THR A 346 21.23 -0.24 -10.25
N GLY A 347 20.16 -0.35 -11.03
CA GLY A 347 19.64 -1.60 -11.61
C GLY A 347 19.00 -2.51 -10.55
N GLY A 348 17.91 -3.20 -10.90
CA GLY A 348 17.37 -4.27 -10.03
C GLY A 348 15.87 -4.27 -9.73
N GLY A 349 14.99 -3.92 -10.68
CA GLY A 349 13.63 -4.47 -10.69
C GLY A 349 13.60 -5.77 -11.51
N SER A 350 12.71 -6.73 -11.21
CA SER A 350 12.51 -7.90 -12.09
C SER A 350 11.94 -7.52 -13.46
N SER A 351 11.51 -6.26 -13.61
CA SER A 351 11.03 -5.62 -14.82
C SER A 351 11.96 -4.48 -15.21
N VAL A 352 12.88 -4.72 -16.14
CA VAL A 352 13.55 -3.61 -16.83
C VAL A 352 12.50 -2.91 -17.69
N ALA A 353 12.51 -1.58 -17.68
CA ALA A 353 11.71 -0.78 -18.59
C ALA A 353 11.85 -1.29 -20.04
N ASP A 354 10.73 -1.60 -20.71
CA ASP A 354 10.71 -1.98 -22.13
C ASP A 354 11.28 -0.84 -22.98
N ASP A 355 12.57 -0.95 -23.25
CA ASP A 355 13.34 0.07 -23.95
C ASP A 355 12.76 0.34 -25.34
N ALA A 356 12.21 -0.68 -26.00
CA ALA A 356 11.60 -0.54 -27.31
C ALA A 356 10.30 0.29 -27.24
N ALA A 357 9.43 -0.02 -26.27
CA ALA A 357 8.20 0.75 -26.04
C ALA A 357 8.50 2.23 -25.73
N TYR A 358 9.44 2.51 -24.82
CA TYR A 358 9.76 3.90 -24.46
C TYR A 358 10.48 4.64 -25.58
N THR A 359 11.41 4.00 -26.28
CA THR A 359 12.13 4.63 -27.41
C THR A 359 11.17 5.01 -28.54
N ALA A 360 10.10 4.22 -28.77
CA ALA A 360 9.09 4.56 -29.76
C ALA A 360 8.24 5.80 -29.37
N LEU A 361 8.04 6.03 -28.07
CA LEU A 361 7.25 7.15 -27.55
C LEU A 361 8.07 8.45 -27.40
N TYR A 362 9.31 8.34 -26.95
CA TYR A 362 10.18 9.46 -26.58
C TYR A 362 11.26 9.72 -27.63
N THR A 363 10.85 9.95 -28.87
CA THR A 363 11.74 10.01 -30.05
C THR A 363 12.51 11.31 -30.22
N ALA A 364 12.10 12.41 -29.59
CA ALA A 364 12.74 13.70 -29.72
C ALA A 364 13.70 13.99 -28.55
N GLY A 365 14.78 14.72 -28.83
CA GLY A 365 15.70 15.19 -27.78
C GLY A 365 16.37 14.08 -26.97
N THR A 366 16.43 12.86 -27.52
CA THR A 366 16.93 11.66 -26.84
C THR A 366 18.41 11.81 -26.47
N GLY A 367 18.77 11.23 -25.33
CA GLY A 367 20.15 11.03 -24.93
C GLY A 367 20.27 9.81 -24.02
N SER A 368 21.51 9.38 -23.81
CA SER A 368 21.82 8.26 -22.94
C SER A 368 23.20 8.41 -22.33
N THR A 369 23.40 7.81 -21.16
CA THR A 369 24.73 7.64 -20.56
C THR A 369 24.82 6.26 -19.92
N ASN A 370 25.97 5.62 -20.08
CA ASN A 370 26.24 4.36 -19.38
C ASN A 370 26.69 4.69 -17.97
N LEU A 371 26.03 4.14 -16.96
CA LEU A 371 26.42 4.27 -15.56
C LEU A 371 27.34 3.13 -15.14
N THR A 372 27.10 1.93 -15.68
CA THR A 372 27.97 0.76 -15.54
C THR A 372 28.20 0.12 -16.92
N GLU A 373 28.85 -1.03 -16.98
CA GLU A 373 28.94 -1.84 -18.21
C GLU A 373 27.54 -2.26 -18.71
N PHE A 374 26.57 -2.31 -17.80
CA PHE A 374 25.31 -2.99 -18.00
C PHE A 374 24.10 -2.06 -17.87
N ILE A 375 24.21 -0.99 -17.09
CA ILE A 375 23.10 -0.06 -16.87
C ILE A 375 23.31 1.19 -17.70
N THR A 376 22.35 1.46 -18.58
CA THR A 376 22.24 2.68 -19.37
C THR A 376 21.06 3.49 -18.88
N LEU A 377 21.31 4.73 -18.46
CA LEU A 377 20.24 5.68 -18.19
C LEU A 377 19.91 6.43 -19.49
N LYS A 378 18.63 6.45 -19.87
CA LYS A 378 18.12 7.11 -21.07
C LYS A 378 17.14 8.22 -20.71
N TRP A 379 17.02 9.19 -21.60
CA TRP A 379 16.01 10.24 -21.51
C TRP A 379 15.53 10.67 -22.89
N GLY A 380 14.33 11.22 -22.96
CA GLY A 380 13.75 11.74 -24.19
C GLY A 380 12.51 12.58 -23.94
N ILE A 381 11.94 13.12 -25.02
CA ILE A 381 10.68 13.86 -25.01
C ILE A 381 9.70 13.30 -26.05
N THR A 382 8.41 13.36 -25.73
CA THR A 382 7.37 13.09 -26.72
C THR A 382 7.38 14.15 -27.82
N SER A 383 7.07 13.73 -29.05
CA SER A 383 6.91 14.64 -30.19
C SER A 383 5.55 15.34 -30.22
N SER A 384 4.61 14.92 -29.37
CA SER A 384 3.26 15.49 -29.24
C SER A 384 3.23 16.69 -28.29
N GLU A 385 2.22 17.55 -28.48
CA GLU A 385 1.84 18.58 -27.51
C GLU A 385 0.71 18.02 -26.62
N PRO A 386 0.79 18.05 -25.28
CA PRO A 386 1.87 18.62 -24.46
C PRO A 386 3.13 17.74 -24.43
N ARG A 387 4.31 18.39 -24.45
CA ARG A 387 5.60 17.69 -24.35
C ARG A 387 5.76 17.08 -22.97
N THR A 388 6.19 15.83 -22.90
CA THR A 388 6.56 15.16 -21.65
C THR A 388 8.02 14.75 -21.74
N ASN A 389 8.80 15.00 -20.68
CA ASN A 389 10.17 14.48 -20.57
C ASN A 389 10.11 13.18 -19.78
N ALA A 390 10.96 12.24 -20.13
CA ALA A 390 11.07 10.97 -19.44
C ALA A 390 12.53 10.60 -19.19
N VAL A 391 12.74 9.87 -18.10
CA VAL A 391 14.00 9.21 -17.74
C VAL A 391 13.68 7.76 -17.36
N TRP A 392 14.39 6.81 -17.95
CA TRP A 392 14.27 5.38 -17.67
C TRP A 392 15.63 4.70 -17.72
N ALA A 393 15.80 3.61 -16.98
CA ALA A 393 17.02 2.81 -17.03
C ALA A 393 16.81 1.56 -17.89
N VAL A 394 17.90 1.14 -18.54
CA VAL A 394 17.97 -0.08 -19.34
C VAL A 394 19.13 -0.90 -18.83
N ASP A 395 18.86 -2.15 -18.48
CA ASP A 395 19.87 -3.14 -18.11
C ASP A 395 20.17 -4.05 -19.32
N SER A 396 21.42 -4.08 -19.76
CA SER A 396 21.91 -4.92 -20.86
C SER A 396 22.52 -6.24 -20.39
N THR A 397 22.64 -6.50 -19.07
CA THR A 397 23.01 -7.82 -18.54
C THR A 397 21.87 -8.78 -18.44
N LEU A 398 20.67 -8.28 -18.26
CA LEU A 398 19.53 -9.14 -18.42
C LEU A 398 19.55 -9.56 -19.89
N PRO A 399 19.72 -10.86 -20.22
CA PRO A 399 19.29 -11.32 -21.53
C PRO A 399 17.87 -10.76 -21.75
N PRO A 400 17.47 -10.43 -22.99
CA PRO A 400 16.09 -9.99 -23.26
C PRO A 400 15.17 -10.86 -22.40
N ASP A 401 14.39 -10.20 -21.53
CA ASP A 401 13.47 -10.76 -20.52
C ASP A 401 13.20 -12.21 -20.85
N PRO A 402 13.63 -13.20 -20.01
CA PRO A 402 13.67 -14.61 -20.39
C PRO A 402 12.43 -14.88 -21.20
N THR A 403 12.63 -15.00 -22.52
CA THR A 403 11.59 -15.18 -23.54
C THR A 403 10.46 -15.92 -22.88
N ASP A 404 9.23 -15.37 -22.87
CA ASP A 404 8.03 -15.96 -22.25
C ASP A 404 8.29 -17.46 -22.11
N PRO A 405 8.32 -18.07 -20.92
CA PRO A 405 8.79 -19.44 -20.79
C PRO A 405 8.17 -20.43 -21.80
N TYR A 406 6.98 -20.12 -22.33
CA TYR A 406 6.42 -20.70 -23.54
C TYR A 406 7.28 -20.48 -24.82
N ASP A 407 7.61 -19.24 -25.20
CA ASP A 407 8.54 -18.88 -26.27
C ASP A 407 9.91 -19.57 -26.12
N ALA A 408 10.43 -19.70 -24.90
CA ALA A 408 11.68 -20.44 -24.66
C ALA A 408 11.54 -21.93 -25.00
N TRP A 409 10.40 -22.53 -24.64
CA TRP A 409 10.05 -23.91 -25.00
C TRP A 409 9.77 -24.06 -26.50
N MET A 410 9.17 -23.06 -27.13
CA MET A 410 8.84 -23.05 -28.57
C MET A 410 10.07 -22.77 -29.45
N ALA A 411 11.09 -22.08 -28.93
CA ALA A 411 12.28 -21.65 -29.67
C ALA A 411 12.95 -22.78 -30.51
N PRO A 412 13.13 -24.01 -30.02
CA PRO A 412 13.70 -25.11 -30.80
C PRO A 412 12.84 -25.53 -32.01
N HIS A 413 11.54 -25.25 -32.00
CA HIS A 413 10.56 -25.64 -33.02
C HIS A 413 10.32 -24.55 -34.08
N THR A 414 10.89 -23.35 -33.90
CA THR A 414 10.72 -22.20 -34.82
C THR A 414 11.25 -22.44 -36.24
N ASN A 415 12.15 -23.42 -36.43
CA ASN A 415 12.65 -23.80 -37.77
C ASN A 415 11.74 -24.80 -38.50
N THR A 416 10.81 -25.43 -37.78
CA THR A 416 9.88 -26.44 -38.31
C THR A 416 8.45 -25.92 -38.40
N LEU A 417 8.05 -25.06 -37.46
CA LEU A 417 6.72 -24.45 -37.38
C LEU A 417 6.72 -23.03 -37.95
N SER A 418 5.71 -22.69 -38.72
CA SER A 418 5.42 -21.30 -39.09
C SER A 418 5.00 -20.47 -37.89
N GLU A 419 5.04 -19.13 -38.01
CA GLU A 419 4.62 -18.22 -36.92
C GLU A 419 3.18 -18.47 -36.47
N ALA A 420 2.27 -18.82 -37.38
CA ALA A 420 0.87 -19.13 -37.05
C ALA A 420 0.75 -20.46 -36.28
N GLU A 421 1.60 -21.44 -36.59
CA GLU A 421 1.66 -22.74 -35.90
C GLU A 421 2.33 -22.64 -34.52
N GLN A 422 3.00 -21.52 -34.19
CA GLN A 422 3.62 -21.30 -32.88
C GLN A 422 2.64 -20.68 -31.85
N ALA A 423 1.43 -20.29 -32.26
CA ALA A 423 0.46 -19.66 -31.37
C ALA A 423 0.01 -20.62 -30.25
N LYS A 424 -0.25 -20.10 -29.04
CA LYS A 424 -0.64 -20.91 -27.86
C LYS A 424 -1.89 -21.78 -28.09
N ASP A 425 -2.77 -21.36 -29.00
CA ASP A 425 -4.03 -22.03 -29.37
C ASP A 425 -3.95 -22.81 -30.71
N ALA A 426 -2.75 -22.94 -31.29
CA ALA A 426 -2.54 -23.76 -32.48
C ALA A 426 -2.24 -25.23 -32.09
N ASP A 427 -2.62 -26.15 -32.96
CA ASP A 427 -2.34 -27.60 -32.91
C ASP A 427 -1.67 -27.97 -34.25
N PRO A 428 -0.33 -27.87 -34.36
CA PRO A 428 0.37 -28.04 -35.63
C PRO A 428 0.53 -29.48 -36.10
N ASP A 429 0.37 -30.46 -35.22
CA ASP A 429 0.54 -31.87 -35.52
C ASP A 429 -0.76 -32.69 -35.51
N ASP A 430 -1.89 -31.98 -35.40
CA ASP A 430 -3.26 -32.49 -35.51
C ASP A 430 -3.53 -33.63 -34.49
N ASP A 431 -3.09 -33.45 -33.24
CA ASP A 431 -3.25 -34.43 -32.16
C ASP A 431 -4.33 -34.09 -31.11
N ASP A 432 -5.10 -33.03 -31.38
CA ASP A 432 -6.13 -32.44 -30.53
C ASP A 432 -5.57 -31.80 -29.23
N MET A 433 -4.26 -31.51 -29.16
CA MET A 433 -3.64 -30.71 -28.09
C MET A 433 -3.08 -29.40 -28.64
N ASP A 434 -3.55 -28.27 -28.11
CA ASP A 434 -2.93 -26.99 -28.44
C ASP A 434 -1.55 -26.85 -27.78
N ASN A 435 -0.72 -25.99 -28.36
CA ASN A 435 0.65 -25.77 -27.89
C ASN A 435 0.72 -25.36 -26.40
N LEU A 436 -0.28 -24.65 -25.85
CA LEU A 436 -0.31 -24.30 -24.43
C LEU A 436 -0.50 -25.55 -23.55
N LEU A 437 -1.41 -26.43 -23.94
CA LEU A 437 -1.65 -27.70 -23.27
C LEU A 437 -0.41 -28.59 -23.35
N GLU A 438 0.24 -28.68 -24.51
CA GLU A 438 1.51 -29.40 -24.67
C GLU A 438 2.63 -28.80 -23.81
N TYR A 439 2.78 -27.47 -23.83
CA TYR A 439 3.76 -26.78 -23.00
C TYR A 439 3.59 -27.11 -21.51
N ALA A 440 2.35 -27.14 -21.04
CA ALA A 440 2.01 -27.39 -19.65
C ALA A 440 2.11 -28.88 -19.25
N LEU A 441 1.82 -29.81 -20.16
CA LEU A 441 1.84 -31.26 -19.90
C LEU A 441 3.15 -31.96 -20.31
N GLY A 442 4.03 -31.26 -21.02
CA GLY A 442 5.34 -31.75 -21.46
C GLY A 442 5.34 -32.45 -22.82
N GLY A 443 4.48 -32.00 -23.73
CA GLY A 443 4.40 -32.45 -25.12
C GLY A 443 5.41 -31.81 -26.06
N ASN A 444 5.23 -32.07 -27.36
CA ASN A 444 6.08 -31.58 -28.43
C ASN A 444 5.23 -31.18 -29.65
N PRO A 445 5.21 -29.89 -30.02
CA PRO A 445 4.27 -29.30 -30.99
C PRO A 445 4.52 -29.69 -32.45
N THR A 446 5.33 -30.71 -32.67
CA THR A 446 5.72 -31.22 -33.98
C THR A 446 5.56 -32.75 -34.06
N THR A 447 5.05 -33.39 -33.01
CA THR A 447 4.96 -34.83 -32.86
C THR A 447 3.68 -35.18 -32.13
N ASN A 448 2.73 -35.76 -32.86
CA ASN A 448 1.50 -36.33 -32.31
C ASN A 448 1.82 -37.33 -31.18
N ASP A 449 1.83 -36.83 -29.95
CA ASP A 449 2.26 -37.50 -28.74
C ASP A 449 1.22 -37.38 -27.61
N ALA A 450 0.05 -36.81 -27.91
CA ALA A 450 -1.14 -36.75 -27.08
C ALA A 450 -1.42 -38.05 -26.30
N ALA A 451 -1.32 -39.21 -26.95
CA ALA A 451 -1.58 -40.49 -26.30
C ALA A 451 -0.63 -40.81 -25.12
N ALA A 452 0.55 -40.19 -25.07
CA ALA A 452 1.55 -40.36 -24.02
C ALA A 452 1.42 -39.33 -22.88
N ILE A 453 0.90 -38.13 -23.16
CA ILE A 453 0.87 -37.00 -22.21
C ILE A 453 -0.53 -36.61 -21.74
N GLN A 454 -1.59 -37.04 -22.43
CA GLN A 454 -2.96 -36.76 -22.02
C GLN A 454 -3.26 -37.29 -20.61
N PRO A 455 -4.10 -36.60 -19.83
CA PRO A 455 -4.53 -37.08 -18.54
C PRO A 455 -5.14 -38.48 -18.62
N THR A 456 -4.81 -39.33 -17.66
CA THR A 456 -5.36 -40.68 -17.55
C THR A 456 -6.30 -40.78 -16.36
N SER A 457 -7.22 -41.75 -16.40
CA SER A 457 -8.08 -42.02 -15.25
C SER A 457 -8.28 -43.50 -15.00
N SER A 458 -8.48 -43.86 -13.74
CA SER A 458 -8.76 -45.23 -13.33
C SER A 458 -9.68 -45.26 -12.11
N LEU A 459 -10.46 -46.33 -11.96
CA LEU A 459 -11.31 -46.51 -10.78
C LEU A 459 -10.54 -47.22 -9.66
N VAL A 460 -10.50 -46.60 -8.49
CA VAL A 460 -9.91 -47.15 -7.26
C VAL A 460 -10.99 -47.18 -6.18
N GLY A 461 -11.62 -48.33 -5.99
CA GLY A 461 -12.78 -48.47 -5.11
C GLY A 461 -14.00 -47.73 -5.65
N ASN A 462 -14.49 -46.73 -4.91
CA ASN A 462 -15.64 -45.89 -5.29
C ASN A 462 -15.21 -44.47 -5.70
N GLU A 463 -13.95 -44.30 -6.06
CA GLU A 463 -13.36 -43.02 -6.45
C GLU A 463 -12.69 -43.19 -7.82
N LEU A 464 -12.79 -42.16 -8.66
CA LEU A 464 -11.99 -42.06 -9.87
C LEU A 464 -10.69 -41.34 -9.51
N GLU A 465 -9.56 -41.98 -9.79
CA GLU A 465 -8.26 -41.31 -9.79
C GLU A 465 -8.02 -40.72 -11.17
N TYR A 466 -7.79 -39.41 -11.23
CA TYR A 466 -7.50 -38.63 -12.43
C TYR A 466 -6.07 -38.10 -12.34
N LEU A 467 -5.21 -38.48 -13.27
CA LEU A 467 -3.77 -38.23 -13.25
C LEU A 467 -3.36 -37.35 -14.43
N TYR A 468 -2.52 -36.35 -14.21
CA TYR A 468 -1.94 -35.52 -15.28
C TYR A 468 -0.53 -35.06 -14.92
N ASN A 469 0.25 -34.71 -15.94
CA ASN A 469 1.58 -34.11 -15.75
C ASN A 469 1.45 -32.62 -15.39
N ARG A 470 2.27 -32.15 -14.46
CA ARG A 470 2.34 -30.75 -14.04
C ARG A 470 3.79 -30.31 -14.00
N ARG A 471 4.09 -29.11 -14.51
CA ARG A 471 5.41 -28.50 -14.31
C ARG A 471 5.67 -28.23 -12.82
N THR A 472 6.82 -28.66 -12.33
CA THR A 472 7.24 -28.47 -10.93
C THR A 472 7.38 -26.99 -10.53
N ASN A 473 7.66 -26.11 -11.49
CA ASN A 473 7.77 -24.67 -11.32
C ASN A 473 6.55 -23.89 -11.85
N HIS A 474 5.40 -24.54 -12.06
CA HIS A 474 4.21 -23.91 -12.67
C HIS A 474 3.80 -22.56 -12.04
N VAL A 475 3.89 -22.41 -10.71
CA VAL A 475 3.59 -21.15 -10.02
C VAL A 475 4.51 -20.01 -10.47
N ALA A 476 5.80 -20.28 -10.65
CA ALA A 476 6.77 -19.29 -11.13
C ALA A 476 6.58 -18.97 -12.62
N LEU A 477 5.96 -19.89 -13.37
CA LEU A 477 5.63 -19.73 -14.79
C LEU A 477 4.26 -19.08 -15.02
N GLY A 478 3.51 -18.77 -13.96
CA GLY A 478 2.15 -18.24 -14.06
C GLY A 478 1.11 -19.26 -14.55
N ILE A 479 1.43 -20.56 -14.56
CA ILE A 479 0.51 -21.61 -15.04
C ILE A 479 -0.31 -22.16 -13.86
N SER A 480 -1.62 -22.22 -14.02
CA SER A 480 -2.54 -22.85 -13.06
C SER A 480 -3.17 -24.11 -13.64
N TYR A 481 -3.38 -25.13 -12.79
CA TYR A 481 -4.00 -26.40 -13.14
C TYR A 481 -5.18 -26.63 -12.20
N TYR A 482 -6.36 -26.91 -12.75
CA TYR A 482 -7.51 -27.30 -11.94
C TYR A 482 -8.45 -28.20 -12.73
N LEU A 483 -9.26 -28.98 -12.01
CA LEU A 483 -10.29 -29.81 -12.62
C LEU A 483 -11.61 -29.06 -12.64
N GLU A 484 -12.31 -29.13 -13.76
CA GLU A 484 -13.72 -28.78 -13.82
C GLU A 484 -14.56 -30.03 -14.01
N LEU A 485 -15.70 -30.06 -13.32
CA LEU A 485 -16.58 -31.21 -13.29
C LEU A 485 -17.98 -30.82 -13.74
N THR A 486 -18.69 -31.75 -14.36
CA THR A 486 -20.11 -31.59 -14.69
C THR A 486 -20.84 -32.94 -14.62
N PRO A 487 -22.11 -32.99 -14.17
CA PRO A 487 -22.87 -34.25 -14.12
C PRO A 487 -23.46 -34.66 -15.48
N SER A 488 -23.42 -33.77 -16.48
CA SER A 488 -24.01 -34.00 -17.82
C SER A 488 -23.19 -33.32 -18.90
N LEU A 489 -23.04 -33.96 -20.07
CA LEU A 489 -22.52 -33.28 -21.27
C LEU A 489 -23.62 -32.50 -22.01
N VAL A 490 -24.87 -32.63 -21.56
CA VAL A 490 -26.03 -31.95 -22.15
C VAL A 490 -26.47 -30.82 -21.23
N ASN A 491 -26.20 -29.59 -21.63
CA ASN A 491 -26.71 -28.34 -21.04
C ASN A 491 -26.33 -28.06 -19.56
N THR A 492 -25.19 -28.55 -19.09
CA THR A 492 -24.61 -28.13 -17.81
C THR A 492 -23.21 -27.57 -18.03
N ALA A 493 -22.91 -26.44 -17.39
CA ALA A 493 -21.56 -25.88 -17.41
C ALA A 493 -20.60 -26.81 -16.66
N PHE A 494 -19.34 -26.78 -17.07
CA PHE A 494 -18.24 -27.25 -16.24
C PHE A 494 -18.00 -26.24 -15.12
N THR A 495 -17.71 -26.72 -13.92
CA THR A 495 -17.42 -25.86 -12.76
C THR A 495 -16.20 -26.38 -12.01
N ASN A 496 -15.30 -25.47 -11.64
CA ASN A 496 -14.22 -25.73 -10.70
C ASN A 496 -14.75 -25.78 -9.25
N ASP A 497 -15.49 -26.83 -8.92
CA ASP A 497 -15.90 -27.12 -7.54
C ASP A 497 -14.77 -27.87 -6.82
N VAL A 498 -13.89 -27.14 -6.15
CA VAL A 498 -12.76 -27.69 -5.38
C VAL A 498 -13.19 -28.61 -4.23
N SER A 499 -14.48 -28.64 -3.86
CA SER A 499 -15.00 -29.60 -2.88
C SER A 499 -15.37 -30.95 -3.50
N ALA A 500 -15.47 -31.02 -4.83
CA ALA A 500 -15.85 -32.22 -5.58
C ALA A 500 -14.68 -33.16 -5.89
N TYR A 501 -13.44 -32.73 -5.65
CA TYR A 501 -12.23 -33.51 -5.83
C TYR A 501 -11.14 -33.16 -4.81
N THR A 502 -10.09 -33.98 -4.73
CA THR A 502 -8.95 -33.73 -3.84
C THR A 502 -7.66 -34.21 -4.49
N GLU A 503 -6.65 -33.35 -4.56
CA GLU A 503 -5.28 -33.76 -4.91
C GLU A 503 -4.72 -34.62 -3.75
N ILE A 504 -4.44 -35.89 -4.02
CA ILE A 504 -3.96 -36.85 -3.01
C ILE A 504 -2.44 -37.03 -3.02
N GLY A 505 -1.75 -36.44 -3.99
CA GLY A 505 -0.30 -36.40 -4.06
C GLY A 505 0.22 -36.13 -5.47
N ALA A 506 1.51 -35.85 -5.56
CA ALA A 506 2.29 -35.80 -6.80
C ALA A 506 3.42 -36.83 -6.73
N SER A 507 3.83 -37.36 -7.87
CA SER A 507 5.00 -38.23 -7.97
C SER A 507 6.30 -37.46 -7.69
N ASP A 508 7.41 -38.18 -7.49
CA ASP A 508 8.72 -37.54 -7.60
C ASP A 508 8.89 -36.93 -9.00
N PRO A 509 9.52 -35.75 -9.13
CA PRO A 509 9.77 -35.14 -10.42
C PRO A 509 10.60 -36.01 -11.36
N THR A 510 10.17 -36.11 -12.61
CA THR A 510 10.94 -36.68 -13.72
C THR A 510 11.28 -35.56 -14.70
N GLY A 511 12.45 -34.96 -14.54
CA GLY A 511 12.81 -33.74 -15.27
C GLY A 511 12.07 -32.53 -14.69
N GLU A 512 11.41 -31.75 -15.55
CA GLU A 512 10.65 -30.55 -15.14
C GLU A 512 9.22 -30.86 -14.68
N PHE A 513 8.77 -32.10 -14.82
CA PHE A 513 7.38 -32.52 -14.60
C PHE A 513 7.23 -33.48 -13.42
N GLU A 514 6.08 -33.43 -12.78
CA GLU A 514 5.57 -34.39 -11.81
C GLU A 514 4.19 -34.88 -12.25
N THR A 515 3.77 -36.08 -11.86
CA THR A 515 2.41 -36.57 -12.11
C THR A 515 1.54 -36.31 -10.88
N VAL A 516 0.51 -35.48 -11.05
CA VAL A 516 -0.47 -35.13 -10.01
C VAL A 516 -1.61 -36.14 -10.03
N THR A 517 -2.02 -36.63 -8.87
CA THR A 517 -3.17 -37.53 -8.73
C THR A 517 -4.31 -36.84 -7.98
N ASN A 518 -5.46 -36.72 -8.63
CA ASN A 518 -6.70 -36.22 -8.05
C ASN A 518 -7.70 -37.35 -7.83
N ARG A 519 -8.41 -37.33 -6.71
CA ARG A 519 -9.54 -38.23 -6.44
C ARG A 519 -10.87 -37.50 -6.61
N VAL A 520 -11.77 -38.13 -7.35
CA VAL A 520 -13.13 -37.66 -7.58
C VAL A 520 -14.12 -38.71 -7.08
N GLY A 521 -14.94 -38.36 -6.10
CA GLY A 521 -15.96 -39.28 -5.57
C GLY A 521 -17.06 -39.54 -6.59
N THR A 522 -17.40 -40.82 -6.83
CA THR A 522 -18.41 -41.21 -7.83
C THR A 522 -19.76 -41.59 -7.21
N ALA A 523 -19.91 -41.57 -5.88
CA ALA A 523 -21.08 -42.13 -5.20
C ALA A 523 -22.36 -41.27 -5.28
N ALA A 524 -22.23 -39.95 -5.43
CA ALA A 524 -23.36 -39.03 -5.38
C ALA A 524 -24.12 -38.89 -6.70
N ASP A 525 -23.47 -39.20 -7.82
CA ASP A 525 -23.95 -38.85 -9.16
C ASP A 525 -23.96 -40.09 -10.06
N SER A 526 -25.02 -40.24 -10.86
CA SER A 526 -25.13 -41.35 -11.82
C SER A 526 -24.17 -41.23 -13.00
N ALA A 527 -23.63 -40.03 -13.23
CA ALA A 527 -22.59 -39.72 -14.21
C ALA A 527 -21.78 -38.51 -13.75
N LYS A 528 -20.48 -38.49 -14.05
CA LYS A 528 -19.60 -37.33 -13.90
C LYS A 528 -18.67 -37.25 -15.11
N PHE A 529 -18.45 -36.04 -15.58
CA PHE A 529 -17.51 -35.70 -16.62
C PHE A 529 -16.50 -34.73 -16.03
N ILE A 530 -15.25 -34.86 -16.44
CA ILE A 530 -14.11 -34.12 -15.90
C ILE A 530 -13.35 -33.56 -17.09
N THR A 531 -12.89 -32.32 -16.97
CA THR A 531 -11.87 -31.74 -17.84
C THR A 531 -10.76 -31.18 -16.98
N LEU A 532 -9.52 -31.26 -17.48
CA LEU A 532 -8.40 -30.51 -16.93
C LEU A 532 -8.41 -29.13 -17.60
N THR A 533 -8.33 -28.08 -16.81
CA THR A 533 -8.20 -26.72 -17.31
C THR A 533 -6.83 -26.18 -16.93
N ILE A 534 -6.16 -25.59 -17.91
CA ILE A 534 -4.85 -24.95 -17.79
C ILE A 534 -4.99 -23.50 -18.19
N GLU A 535 -4.51 -22.60 -17.35
CA GLU A 535 -4.49 -21.16 -17.60
C GLU A 535 -3.07 -20.63 -17.43
N ASN A 536 -2.64 -19.75 -18.33
CA ASN A 536 -1.35 -19.07 -18.31
C ASN A 536 -1.54 -17.55 -18.37
#